data_AF-A0A7W1P3B5-F1
#
_entry.id   AF-A0A7W1P3B5-F1
#
_cell.length_a   1.000
_cell.length_b   1.000
_cell.length_c   1.000
_cell.angle_alpha   90.00
_cell.angle_beta   90.00
_cell.angle_gamma   90.00
#
_symmetry.space_group_name_H-M   'P 1'
#
loop_
_entity.id
_entity.type
_entity.pdbx_description
1 polymer ?
#
loop_
_entity_poly.entity_id
_entity_poly.type
_entity_poly.pdbx_seq_one_letter_code
_entity_poly.pdbx_strand_id
1 'polypeptide(L)'
;MHAWKLVAVASLICGASATATELNVIKRDGRHYVSFRDVAEFYHVEHSEDANQNVSLRSYRRGIRAEPDSSEICINGVRSFTNLPIVGKGDESLISATDVGKIVEPVLRPSRIHNAQSLETVVLDPVHRGTDQGATNSWDTEKGFDLDVALPAREQLLRAGVRPPPEQEPTVSFNGGE
;
A
#
# COMPACT_ATOMS: atom_id res chain seq x y z
N MET A 1 -8.78 -20.97 -67.89
CA MET A 1 -7.94 -21.57 -66.83
C MET A 1 -7.26 -20.42 -66.09
N HIS A 2 -7.80 -20.01 -64.94
CA HIS A 2 -7.37 -18.80 -64.23
C HIS A 2 -6.23 -19.14 -63.26
N ALA A 3 -5.07 -18.50 -63.46
CA ALA A 3 -3.91 -18.63 -62.58
C ALA A 3 -4.08 -17.72 -61.35
N TRP A 4 -4.18 -18.32 -60.17
CA TRP A 4 -4.26 -17.61 -58.90
C TRP A 4 -2.84 -17.25 -58.46
N LYS A 5 -2.52 -15.94 -58.38
CA LYS A 5 -1.29 -15.47 -57.75
C LYS A 5 -1.52 -15.41 -56.23
N LEU A 6 -0.82 -16.27 -55.48
CA LEU A 6 -0.74 -16.16 -54.02
C LEU A 6 0.20 -14.99 -53.68
N VAL A 7 -0.33 -13.97 -53.01
CA VAL A 7 0.47 -12.90 -52.41
C VAL A 7 0.69 -13.29 -50.95
N ALA A 8 1.94 -13.58 -50.59
CA ALA A 8 2.34 -13.79 -49.21
C ALA A 8 2.53 -12.42 -48.54
N VAL A 9 1.65 -12.08 -47.60
CA VAL A 9 1.81 -10.91 -46.72
C VAL A 9 2.69 -11.35 -45.55
N ALA A 10 3.93 -10.89 -45.53
CA ALA A 10 4.82 -11.06 -44.39
C ALA A 10 4.42 -10.05 -43.29
N SER A 11 3.69 -10.53 -42.27
CA SER A 11 3.45 -9.75 -41.05
C SER A 11 4.76 -9.56 -40.29
N LEU A 12 5.28 -8.33 -40.32
CA LEU A 12 6.38 -7.89 -39.48
C LEU A 12 5.88 -7.75 -38.03
N ILE A 13 6.08 -8.78 -37.21
CA ILE A 13 5.83 -8.70 -35.77
C ILE A 13 6.98 -7.90 -35.17
N CYS A 14 6.78 -6.60 -35.00
CA CYS A 14 7.70 -5.75 -34.26
C CYS A 14 7.54 -6.05 -32.77
N GLY A 15 8.40 -6.91 -32.22
CA GLY A 15 8.46 -7.17 -30.79
C GLY A 15 9.06 -5.95 -30.08
N ALA A 16 8.22 -5.11 -29.48
CA ALA A 16 8.69 -4.10 -28.55
C ALA A 16 9.30 -4.79 -27.33
N SER A 17 10.62 -4.79 -27.23
CA SER A 17 11.30 -5.18 -25.98
C SER A 17 11.05 -4.07 -24.97
N ALA A 18 10.18 -4.32 -24.00
CA ALA A 18 10.04 -3.45 -22.84
C ALA A 18 11.34 -3.53 -22.03
N THR A 19 12.19 -2.52 -22.14
CA THR A 19 13.31 -2.35 -21.21
C THR A 19 12.72 -2.11 -19.83
N ALA A 20 13.24 -2.80 -18.81
CA ALA A 20 12.89 -2.47 -17.44
C ALA A 20 13.27 -1.02 -17.18
N THR A 21 12.30 -0.14 -17.01
CA THR A 21 12.54 1.24 -16.58
C THR A 21 13.29 1.16 -15.25
N GLU A 22 14.45 1.81 -15.14
CA GLU A 22 15.16 1.93 -13.86
C GLU A 22 14.68 3.22 -13.18
N LEU A 23 14.47 3.18 -11.86
CA LEU A 23 14.11 4.39 -11.12
C LEU A 23 15.31 5.33 -11.09
N ASN A 24 15.12 6.57 -11.55
CA ASN A 24 16.16 7.58 -11.52
C ASN A 24 16.28 8.18 -10.10
N VAL A 25 17.33 7.80 -9.38
CA VAL A 25 17.54 8.23 -8.00
C VAL A 25 18.28 9.57 -7.95
N ILE A 26 17.58 10.58 -7.45
CA ILE A 26 18.07 11.94 -7.25
C ILE A 26 18.59 12.09 -5.81
N LYS A 27 19.79 12.67 -5.64
CA LYS A 27 20.32 12.99 -4.31
C LYS A 27 20.03 14.44 -3.94
N ARG A 28 19.31 14.69 -2.84
CA ARG A 28 19.05 16.02 -2.25
C ARG A 28 19.29 15.98 -0.75
N ASP A 29 20.04 16.95 -0.22
CA ASP A 29 20.34 17.07 1.22
C ASP A 29 20.83 15.77 1.87
N GLY A 30 21.68 15.03 1.15
CA GLY A 30 22.23 13.74 1.62
C GLY A 30 21.25 12.56 1.56
N ARG A 31 20.04 12.74 1.03
CA ARG A 31 18.99 11.73 0.93
C ARG A 31 18.66 11.38 -0.51
N HIS A 32 18.11 10.20 -0.72
CA HIS A 32 17.76 9.65 -2.03
C HIS A 32 16.27 9.80 -2.27
N TYR A 33 15.91 10.39 -3.40
CA TYR A 33 14.56 10.66 -3.85
C TYR A 33 14.34 10.15 -5.27
N VAL A 34 13.09 9.96 -5.64
CA VAL A 34 12.63 9.70 -7.01
C VAL A 34 11.42 10.59 -7.27
N SER A 35 11.21 11.00 -8.52
CA SER A 35 9.99 11.76 -8.86
C SER A 35 8.78 10.83 -8.92
N PHE A 36 7.60 11.38 -8.65
CA PHE A 36 6.36 10.61 -8.84
C PHE A 36 6.11 10.25 -10.31
N ARG A 37 6.65 11.04 -11.26
CA ARG A 37 6.63 10.70 -12.69
C ARG A 37 7.43 9.41 -12.96
N ASP A 38 8.65 9.32 -12.46
CA ASP A 38 9.49 8.12 -12.64
C ASP A 38 8.85 6.89 -11.99
N VAL A 39 8.25 7.07 -10.81
CA VAL A 39 7.45 6.04 -10.14
C VAL A 39 6.29 5.58 -11.03
N ALA A 40 5.57 6.51 -11.64
CA ALA A 40 4.45 6.18 -12.52
C ALA A 40 4.89 5.39 -13.74
N GLU A 41 5.97 5.83 -14.40
CA GLU A 41 6.56 5.15 -15.55
C GLU A 41 7.01 3.72 -15.19
N PHE A 42 7.68 3.57 -14.04
CA PHE A 42 8.18 2.30 -13.55
C PHE A 42 7.07 1.28 -13.22
N TYR A 43 5.92 1.75 -12.72
CA TYR A 43 4.77 0.89 -12.42
C TYR A 43 3.75 0.83 -13.57
N HIS A 44 4.01 1.51 -14.68
CA HIS A 44 3.13 1.63 -15.83
C HIS A 44 1.73 2.12 -15.45
N VAL A 45 1.68 3.20 -14.66
CA VAL A 45 0.45 3.89 -14.25
C VAL A 45 0.47 5.33 -14.75
N GLU A 46 -0.70 5.93 -14.92
CA GLU A 46 -0.83 7.33 -15.32
C GLU A 46 -0.39 8.24 -14.17
N HIS A 47 0.28 9.33 -14.51
CA HIS A 47 0.69 10.38 -13.57
C HIS A 47 -0.09 11.67 -13.86
N SER A 48 -0.50 12.35 -12.80
CA SER A 48 -1.01 13.70 -12.85
C SER A 48 -0.66 14.43 -11.56
N GLU A 49 -0.32 15.71 -11.69
CA GLU A 49 -0.16 16.65 -10.57
C GLU A 49 -1.03 17.89 -10.85
N ASP A 50 -1.72 18.39 -9.84
CA ASP A 50 -2.52 19.62 -9.96
C ASP A 50 -1.67 20.89 -9.68
N ALA A 51 -2.30 22.06 -9.72
CA ALA A 51 -1.63 23.33 -9.46
C ALA A 51 -1.08 23.48 -8.02
N ASN A 52 -1.58 22.67 -7.08
CA ASN A 52 -1.08 22.59 -5.71
C ASN A 52 -0.09 21.43 -5.53
N GLN A 53 0.33 20.79 -6.63
CA GLN A 53 1.22 19.62 -6.64
C GLN A 53 0.67 18.42 -5.89
N ASN A 54 -0.66 18.32 -5.77
CA ASN A 54 -1.27 17.08 -5.32
C ASN A 54 -1.06 16.01 -6.37
N VAL A 55 -0.39 14.94 -5.98
CA VAL A 55 -0.03 13.85 -6.86
C VAL A 55 -1.17 12.84 -6.93
N SER A 56 -1.49 12.40 -8.13
CA SER A 56 -2.31 11.22 -8.36
C SER A 56 -1.62 10.30 -9.37
N LEU A 57 -1.32 9.07 -8.95
CA LEU A 57 -0.94 7.97 -9.83
C LEU A 57 -2.11 7.00 -9.96
N ARG A 58 -2.53 6.65 -11.17
CA ARG A 58 -3.72 5.82 -11.34
C ARG A 58 -3.64 4.85 -12.51
N SER A 59 -4.22 3.68 -12.29
CA SER A 59 -4.63 2.73 -13.34
C SER A 59 -5.94 2.09 -12.92
N TYR A 60 -6.42 1.10 -13.68
CA TYR A 60 -7.64 0.35 -13.34
C TYR A 60 -7.56 -0.34 -11.96
N ARG A 61 -6.38 -0.81 -11.52
CA ARG A 61 -6.23 -1.58 -10.27
C ARG A 61 -5.33 -0.94 -9.21
N ARG A 62 -4.62 0.13 -9.55
CA ARG A 62 -3.61 0.76 -8.68
C ARG A 62 -3.94 2.23 -8.55
N GLY A 63 -3.88 2.76 -7.33
CA GLY A 63 -4.03 4.19 -7.07
C GLY A 63 -3.04 4.64 -6.01
N ILE A 64 -2.35 5.74 -6.25
CA ILE A 64 -1.56 6.45 -5.24
C ILE A 64 -1.98 7.91 -5.24
N ARG A 65 -2.22 8.48 -4.07
CA ARG A 65 -2.39 9.92 -3.87
C ARG A 65 -1.46 10.40 -2.79
N ALA A 66 -0.88 11.57 -3.01
CA ALA A 66 0.02 12.20 -2.06
C ALA A 66 -0.08 13.72 -2.18
N GLU A 67 0.20 14.42 -1.09
CA GLU A 67 0.19 15.89 -1.03
C GLU A 67 1.59 16.38 -0.64
N PRO A 68 2.04 17.52 -1.18
CA PRO A 68 3.35 18.07 -0.82
C PRO A 68 3.41 18.45 0.66
N ASP A 69 4.62 18.40 1.21
CA ASP A 69 4.95 18.71 2.60
C ASP A 69 4.21 17.85 3.65
N SER A 70 3.55 16.76 3.21
CA SER A 70 2.89 15.76 4.05
C SER A 70 3.70 14.46 4.08
N SER A 71 3.69 13.75 5.22
CA SER A 71 4.16 12.35 5.27
C SER A 71 3.03 11.36 5.02
N GLU A 72 1.81 11.84 4.76
CA GLU A 72 0.69 10.98 4.45
C GLU A 72 0.67 10.62 2.96
N ILE A 73 0.45 9.34 2.67
CA ILE A 73 0.23 8.81 1.34
C ILE A 73 -0.97 7.86 1.36
N CYS A 74 -1.80 7.88 0.32
CA CYS A 74 -2.91 6.97 0.16
C CYS A 74 -2.62 6.00 -0.98
N ILE A 75 -2.51 4.71 -0.70
CA ILE A 75 -2.24 3.66 -1.69
C ILE A 75 -3.44 2.71 -1.73
N ASN A 76 -4.06 2.55 -2.90
CA ASN A 76 -5.26 1.76 -3.12
C ASN A 76 -6.40 2.07 -2.14
N GLY A 77 -6.52 3.34 -1.73
CA GLY A 77 -7.55 3.79 -0.78
C GLY A 77 -7.16 3.63 0.69
N VAL A 78 -6.03 2.99 1.00
CA VAL A 78 -5.52 2.82 2.36
C VAL A 78 -4.51 3.93 2.66
N ARG A 79 -4.68 4.60 3.80
CA ARG A 79 -3.76 5.63 4.28
C ARG A 79 -2.50 4.96 4.85
N SER A 80 -1.35 5.53 4.57
CA SER A 80 -0.04 5.09 5.03
C SER A 80 0.83 6.32 5.29
N PHE A 81 1.94 6.12 5.99
CA PHE A 81 2.86 7.20 6.33
C PHE A 81 4.26 6.90 5.79
N THR A 82 4.80 7.83 5.01
CA THR A 82 6.19 7.81 4.56
C THR A 82 7.12 8.20 5.69
N ASN A 83 8.36 7.72 5.66
CA ASN A 83 9.37 8.12 6.64
C ASN A 83 9.76 9.60 6.47
N LEU A 84 9.74 10.09 5.23
CA LEU A 84 10.03 11.49 4.91
C LEU A 84 8.81 12.16 4.25
N PRO A 85 8.55 13.47 4.52
CA PRO A 85 7.53 14.21 3.81
C PRO A 85 7.77 14.20 2.30
N ILE A 86 6.68 14.23 1.55
CA ILE A 86 6.70 14.46 0.12
C ILE A 86 7.24 15.85 -0.16
N VAL A 87 8.19 15.95 -1.08
CA VAL A 87 8.83 17.23 -1.41
C VAL A 87 8.14 17.83 -2.62
N GLY A 88 7.40 18.93 -2.44
CA GLY A 88 6.78 19.70 -3.52
C GLY A 88 7.66 20.81 -4.13
N LYS A 89 8.95 20.90 -3.80
CA LYS A 89 9.77 22.04 -4.28
C LYS A 89 10.34 21.81 -5.68
N GLY A 90 9.86 22.59 -6.65
CA GLY A 90 10.32 22.61 -8.06
C GLY A 90 9.19 22.26 -9.04
N ASP A 91 9.56 21.72 -10.19
CA ASP A 91 8.59 21.33 -11.25
C ASP A 91 7.91 19.98 -10.98
N GLU A 92 8.42 19.18 -10.04
CA GLU A 92 7.94 17.83 -9.77
C GLU A 92 7.97 17.48 -8.29
N SER A 93 6.95 16.74 -7.85
CA SER A 93 6.89 16.17 -6.51
C SER A 93 7.80 14.96 -6.37
N LEU A 94 8.51 14.87 -5.24
CA LEU A 94 9.45 13.79 -4.96
C LEU A 94 9.05 12.96 -3.75
N ILE A 95 9.31 11.66 -3.83
CA ILE A 95 9.19 10.70 -2.74
C ILE A 95 10.56 10.08 -2.46
N SER A 96 10.83 9.78 -1.19
CA SER A 96 12.03 9.04 -0.77
C SER A 96 12.14 7.70 -1.50
N ALA A 97 13.31 7.41 -2.05
CA ALA A 97 13.57 6.14 -2.72
C ALA A 97 13.37 4.94 -1.77
N THR A 98 13.68 5.13 -0.47
CA THR A 98 13.44 4.13 0.56
C THR A 98 11.95 3.87 0.75
N ASP A 99 11.12 4.92 0.79
CA ASP A 99 9.67 4.77 0.96
C ASP A 99 9.04 4.11 -0.27
N VAL A 100 9.57 4.36 -1.47
CA VAL A 100 9.16 3.58 -2.66
C VAL A 100 9.48 2.10 -2.49
N GLY A 101 10.68 1.76 -2.03
CA GLY A 101 11.07 0.35 -1.85
C GLY A 101 10.41 -0.36 -0.66
N LYS A 102 10.01 0.38 0.38
CA LYS A 102 9.49 -0.19 1.64
C LYS A 102 7.99 -0.08 1.82
N ILE A 103 7.33 0.86 1.14
CA ILE A 103 5.90 1.12 1.26
C ILE A 103 5.19 0.87 -0.07
N VAL A 104 5.66 1.50 -1.15
CA VAL A 104 4.98 1.40 -2.46
C VAL A 104 5.18 0.04 -3.11
N GLU A 105 6.43 -0.45 -3.18
CA GLU A 105 6.77 -1.70 -3.87
C GLU A 105 6.03 -2.92 -3.30
N PRO A 106 5.98 -3.16 -1.98
CA PRO A 106 5.26 -4.29 -1.40
C PRO A 106 3.76 -4.27 -1.70
N VAL A 107 3.14 -3.09 -1.79
CA VAL A 107 1.70 -2.96 -2.06
C VAL A 107 1.39 -3.11 -3.55
N LEU A 108 2.21 -2.54 -4.43
CA LEU A 108 1.96 -2.57 -5.87
C LEU A 108 2.43 -3.87 -6.54
N ARG A 109 3.47 -4.54 -6.01
CA ARG A 109 4.02 -5.78 -6.57
C ARG A 109 4.34 -6.79 -5.45
N PRO A 110 3.34 -7.22 -4.66
CA PRO A 110 3.55 -8.14 -3.54
C PRO A 110 4.19 -9.47 -3.97
N SER A 111 3.97 -9.91 -5.21
CA SER A 111 4.58 -11.12 -5.77
C SER A 111 6.11 -11.05 -5.94
N ARG A 112 6.72 -9.86 -5.83
CA ARG A 112 8.19 -9.68 -5.86
C ARG A 112 8.84 -9.77 -4.49
N ILE A 113 8.06 -9.93 -3.42
CA ILE A 113 8.61 -10.13 -2.07
C ILE A 113 9.11 -11.57 -1.97
N HIS A 114 10.43 -11.75 -2.04
CA HIS A 114 11.04 -13.06 -1.88
C HIS A 114 10.85 -13.59 -0.46
N ASN A 115 10.65 -14.90 -0.33
CA ASN A 115 10.41 -15.59 0.94
C ASN A 115 9.20 -15.07 1.73
N ALA A 116 8.22 -14.47 1.05
CA ALA A 116 6.95 -14.13 1.68
C ALA A 116 6.27 -15.44 2.15
N GLN A 117 6.13 -15.58 3.47
CA GLN A 117 5.36 -16.67 4.05
C GLN A 117 3.87 -16.40 3.89
N SER A 118 3.06 -17.46 3.85
CA SER A 118 1.61 -17.32 3.90
C SER A 118 1.20 -16.64 5.21
N LEU A 119 0.33 -15.63 5.13
CA LEU A 119 -0.26 -15.00 6.31
C LEU A 119 -1.29 -15.96 6.91
N GLU A 120 -0.88 -16.69 7.96
CA GLU A 120 -1.77 -17.67 8.59
C GLU A 120 -2.63 -17.08 9.71
N THR A 121 -2.06 -16.12 10.44
CA THR A 121 -2.61 -15.60 11.67
C THR A 121 -2.49 -14.09 11.74
N VAL A 122 -3.59 -13.44 12.10
CA VAL A 122 -3.62 -12.00 12.41
C VAL A 122 -4.11 -11.84 13.85
N VAL A 123 -3.37 -11.08 14.64
CA VAL A 123 -3.78 -10.66 15.97
C VAL A 123 -4.31 -9.24 15.86
N LEU A 124 -5.58 -9.04 16.22
CA LEU A 124 -6.14 -7.71 16.43
C LEU A 124 -6.05 -7.43 17.93
N ASP A 125 -5.33 -6.38 18.30
CA ASP A 125 -5.10 -6.01 19.68
C ASP A 125 -5.80 -4.67 19.99
N PRO A 126 -7.13 -4.68 20.27
CA PRO A 126 -7.80 -3.48 20.76
C PRO A 126 -7.10 -3.03 22.05
N VAL A 127 -6.70 -1.76 22.12
CA VAL A 127 -5.95 -1.26 23.26
C VAL A 127 -6.87 -1.14 24.47
N HIS A 128 -6.26 -1.30 25.66
CA HIS A 128 -6.92 -1.38 26.97
C HIS A 128 -7.63 -2.71 27.28
N ARG A 129 -7.38 -3.24 28.49
CA ARG A 129 -7.97 -4.48 29.02
C ARG A 129 -8.58 -4.24 30.39
N GLY A 130 -9.57 -5.05 30.78
CA GLY A 130 -10.18 -4.98 32.10
C GLY A 130 -10.96 -3.69 32.34
N THR A 131 -10.71 -3.02 33.47
CA THR A 131 -11.39 -1.78 33.91
C THR A 131 -10.78 -0.50 33.35
N ASP A 132 -9.63 -0.56 32.66
CA ASP A 132 -9.07 0.59 31.96
C ASP A 132 -9.92 0.90 30.73
N GLN A 133 -10.46 2.11 30.67
CA GLN A 133 -11.32 2.59 29.58
C GLN A 133 -10.55 3.40 28.54
N GLY A 134 -9.31 3.78 28.83
CA GLY A 134 -8.56 4.73 28.01
C GLY A 134 -9.19 6.12 27.97
N ALA A 135 -8.97 6.85 26.89
CA ALA A 135 -9.60 8.15 26.68
C ALA A 135 -11.12 8.03 26.59
N THR A 136 -11.87 9.02 27.08
CA THR A 136 -13.34 9.02 27.06
C THR A 136 -13.87 10.34 26.52
N ASN A 137 -14.94 10.28 25.74
CA ASN A 137 -15.68 11.45 25.29
C ASN A 137 -17.20 11.26 25.51
N SER A 138 -18.03 12.16 24.98
CA SER A 138 -19.49 12.12 25.18
C SER A 138 -20.20 10.95 24.50
N TRP A 139 -19.53 10.26 23.58
CA TRP A 139 -20.10 9.17 22.78
C TRP A 139 -19.70 7.81 23.33
N ASP A 140 -18.41 7.59 23.58
CA ASP A 140 -17.89 6.35 24.17
C ASP A 140 -16.45 6.54 24.70
N THR A 141 -15.86 5.41 25.07
CA THR A 141 -14.50 5.18 25.54
C THR A 141 -13.62 4.67 24.39
N GLU A 142 -12.32 4.91 24.48
CA GLU A 142 -11.31 4.39 23.55
C GLU A 142 -11.44 2.87 23.41
N LYS A 143 -11.59 2.16 24.53
CA LYS A 143 -11.86 0.72 24.55
C LYS A 143 -13.11 0.33 23.75
N GLY A 144 -14.20 1.09 23.88
CA GLY A 144 -15.44 0.87 23.12
C GLY A 144 -15.20 0.99 21.62
N PHE A 145 -14.60 2.11 21.19
CA PHE A 145 -14.28 2.35 19.77
C PHE A 145 -13.33 1.31 19.19
N ASP A 146 -12.32 0.90 19.94
CA ASP A 146 -11.36 -0.11 19.50
C ASP A 146 -12.04 -1.46 19.26
N LEU A 147 -12.93 -1.87 20.16
CA LEU A 147 -13.66 -3.12 20.03
C LEU A 147 -14.66 -3.06 18.86
N ASP A 148 -15.31 -1.92 18.66
CA ASP A 148 -16.24 -1.66 17.56
C ASP A 148 -15.57 -1.75 16.18
N VAL A 149 -14.26 -1.49 16.09
CA VAL A 149 -13.48 -1.69 14.85
C VAL A 149 -12.89 -3.11 14.78
N ALA A 150 -12.35 -3.62 15.88
CA ALA A 150 -11.65 -4.91 15.91
C ALA A 150 -12.58 -6.10 15.63
N LEU A 151 -13.81 -6.10 16.17
CA LEU A 151 -14.74 -7.23 16.00
C LEU A 151 -15.20 -7.39 14.54
N PRO A 152 -15.70 -6.35 13.82
CA PRO A 152 -16.02 -6.48 12.41
C PRO A 152 -14.79 -6.82 11.55
N ALA A 153 -13.62 -6.26 11.85
CA ALA A 153 -12.38 -6.60 11.15
C ALA A 153 -12.02 -8.08 11.32
N ARG A 154 -12.16 -8.63 12.54
CA ARG A 154 -11.99 -10.07 12.81
C ARG A 154 -12.92 -10.91 11.94
N GLU A 155 -14.19 -10.56 11.85
CA GLU A 155 -15.14 -11.30 11.02
C GLU A 155 -14.77 -11.29 9.54
N GLN A 156 -14.31 -10.15 9.01
CA GLN A 156 -13.86 -10.05 7.63
C GLN A 156 -12.61 -10.90 7.38
N LEU A 157 -11.64 -10.90 8.30
CA LEU A 157 -10.45 -11.73 8.22
C LEU A 157 -10.79 -13.23 8.23
N LEU A 158 -11.72 -13.66 9.09
CA LEU A 158 -12.21 -15.04 9.13
C LEU A 158 -12.88 -15.44 7.81
N ARG A 159 -13.71 -14.57 7.23
CA ARG A 159 -14.34 -14.80 5.92
C ARG A 159 -13.32 -14.88 4.79
N ALA A 160 -12.19 -14.17 4.92
CA ALA A 160 -11.08 -14.22 3.98
C ALA A 160 -10.16 -15.46 4.19
N GLY A 161 -10.45 -16.30 5.18
CA GLY A 161 -9.69 -17.54 5.46
C GLY A 161 -8.48 -17.37 6.37
N VAL A 162 -8.30 -16.20 6.98
CA VAL A 162 -7.25 -15.97 7.99
C VAL A 162 -7.68 -16.57 9.32
N ARG A 163 -6.78 -17.31 9.98
CA ARG A 163 -7.09 -17.95 11.26
C ARG A 163 -6.84 -16.97 12.42
N PRO A 164 -7.64 -17.03 13.50
CA PRO A 164 -7.25 -16.39 14.74
C PRO A 164 -5.99 -17.09 15.29
N PRO A 165 -5.24 -16.43 16.18
CA PRO A 165 -4.18 -17.12 16.91
C PRO A 165 -4.75 -18.36 17.62
N PRO A 166 -3.98 -19.45 17.74
CA PRO A 166 -4.37 -20.58 18.57
C PRO A 166 -4.70 -20.04 19.96
N GLU A 167 -5.83 -20.49 20.52
CA GLU A 167 -6.29 -20.11 21.85
C GLU A 167 -5.13 -20.29 22.83
N GLN A 168 -4.64 -19.20 23.42
CA GLN A 168 -3.75 -19.34 24.58
C GLN A 168 -4.53 -20.13 25.61
N GLU A 169 -3.90 -21.16 26.20
CA GLU A 169 -4.52 -22.04 27.19
C GLU A 169 -5.43 -21.25 28.14
N PRO A 170 -6.59 -21.82 28.52
CA PRO A 170 -7.55 -21.13 29.38
C PRO A 170 -6.81 -20.57 30.59
N THR A 171 -6.68 -19.24 30.64
CA THR A 171 -6.09 -18.59 31.80
C THR A 171 -7.01 -18.94 32.96
N VAL A 172 -6.45 -19.67 33.92
CA VAL A 172 -7.08 -20.15 35.13
C VAL A 172 -8.03 -19.09 35.67
N SER A 173 -9.30 -19.45 35.75
CA SER A 173 -10.33 -18.68 36.44
C SER A 173 -9.93 -18.55 37.90
N PHE A 174 -9.61 -17.32 38.32
CA PHE A 174 -9.58 -17.00 39.74
C PHE A 174 -11.02 -16.79 40.21
N ASN A 175 -11.59 -17.85 40.78
CA ASN A 175 -12.64 -17.72 41.79
C ASN A 175 -12.03 -16.98 42.99
N GLY A 176 -12.25 -15.67 43.06
CA GLY A 176 -12.05 -14.88 44.26
C GLY A 176 -13.41 -14.61 44.91
N GLY A 177 -13.89 -15.59 45.67
CA GLY A 177 -14.85 -15.28 46.72
C GLY A 177 -14.09 -14.60 47.85
N GLU A 178 -14.50 -13.38 48.19
CA GLU A 178 -15.12 -12.98 49.48
C GLU A 178 -15.81 -11.63 49.29
#